data_AF-A0A956XUP9-F1
#
_entry.id   AF-A0A956XUP9-F1
#
_cell.length_a   1.000
_cell.length_b   1.000
_cell.length_c   1.000
_cell.angle_alpha   90.00
_cell.angle_beta   90.00
_cell.angle_gamma   90.00
#
_symmetry.space_group_name_H-M   'P 1'
#
loop_
_entity.id
_entity.type
_entity.pdbx_description
1 polymer ?
#
loop_
_entity_poly.entity_id
_entity_poly.type
_entity_poly.pdbx_seq_one_letter_code
_entity_poly.pdbx_strand_id
1 'polypeptide(L)'
;LGPLTNIALAVRLDPELPRKVKDFYFMGGAIAARGNTENVTAEFNIFCDPEAAFIALEAFPHAALLSWETTLAYPIPAATFRSLISRESVASQFLAGISQQTFDYVSGIGFPGYLIPDPLAMAIALDPSIIRQAGDYHVTVELAGTLTRGQTVIDYMGRRQPKNCTIVEQVDIDAVIAMFERAVQ
;
A
#
# COMPACT_ATOMS: atom_id res chain seq x y z
N LEU A 1 -4.33 -1.13 5.51
CA LEU A 1 -3.01 -1.75 5.79
C LEU A 1 -3.30 -3.20 6.16
N GLY A 2 -3.53 -4.04 5.16
CA GLY A 2 -4.13 -5.37 5.34
C GLY A 2 -5.32 -5.64 4.42
N PRO A 3 -5.84 -6.89 4.39
CA PRO A 3 -7.02 -7.25 3.62
C PRO A 3 -8.25 -6.41 3.99
N LEU A 4 -9.08 -6.11 3.00
CA LEU A 4 -10.20 -5.16 3.15
C LEU A 4 -11.48 -5.77 3.75
N THR A 5 -11.42 -7.00 4.27
CA THR A 5 -12.57 -7.74 4.81
C THR A 5 -13.40 -6.91 5.80
N ASN A 6 -12.74 -6.27 6.78
CA ASN A 6 -13.42 -5.44 7.77
C ASN A 6 -14.11 -4.21 7.14
N ILE A 7 -13.50 -3.61 6.13
CA ILE A 7 -14.06 -2.46 5.42
C ILE A 7 -15.27 -2.88 4.60
N ALA A 8 -15.18 -3.99 3.86
CA ALA A 8 -16.29 -4.54 3.11
C ALA A 8 -17.47 -4.92 4.02
N LEU A 9 -17.21 -5.57 5.15
CA LEU A 9 -18.25 -5.86 6.15
C LEU A 9 -18.88 -4.58 6.71
N ALA A 10 -18.09 -3.57 7.04
CA ALA A 10 -18.59 -2.30 7.55
C ALA A 10 -19.49 -1.58 6.54
N VAL A 11 -19.11 -1.56 5.26
CA VAL A 11 -19.93 -1.03 4.16
C VAL A 11 -21.23 -1.82 4.01
N ARG A 12 -21.20 -3.14 4.14
CA ARG A 12 -22.41 -3.98 4.02
C ARG A 12 -23.37 -3.78 5.19
N LEU A 13 -22.84 -3.49 6.38
CA LEU A 13 -23.63 -3.17 7.57
C LEU A 13 -24.17 -1.74 7.57
N ASP A 14 -23.39 -0.78 7.06
CA ASP A 14 -23.74 0.63 6.94
C ASP A 14 -23.36 1.16 5.55
N PRO A 15 -24.28 1.08 4.56
CA PRO A 15 -24.02 1.55 3.20
C PRO A 15 -23.71 3.05 3.08
N GLU A 16 -24.02 3.85 4.11
CA GLU A 16 -23.70 5.29 4.15
C GLU A 16 -22.28 5.56 4.69
N LEU A 17 -21.57 4.53 5.19
CA LEU A 17 -20.21 4.65 5.71
C LEU A 17 -19.25 5.40 4.77
N PRO A 18 -19.23 5.14 3.44
CA PRO A 18 -18.33 5.86 2.53
C PRO A 18 -18.54 7.37 2.52
N ARG A 19 -19.74 7.88 2.88
CA ARG A 19 -20.01 9.32 2.99
C ARG A 19 -19.60 9.92 4.33
N LYS A 20 -19.35 9.08 5.34
CA LYS A 20 -18.96 9.47 6.70
C LYS A 20 -17.45 9.48 6.89
N VAL A 21 -16.72 8.76 6.04
CA VAL A 21 -15.26 8.72 6.02
C VAL A 21 -14.75 9.86 5.16
N LYS A 22 -13.86 10.69 5.72
CA LYS A 22 -13.28 11.83 4.99
C LYS A 22 -12.37 11.38 3.85
N ASP A 23 -11.44 10.48 4.16
CA ASP A 23 -10.44 9.99 3.22
C ASP A 23 -10.23 8.47 3.44
N PHE A 24 -10.09 7.71 2.35
CA PHE A 24 -9.83 6.28 2.40
C PHE A 24 -8.49 5.95 1.72
N TYR A 25 -7.46 5.70 2.52
CA TYR A 25 -6.14 5.27 2.07
C TYR A 25 -5.95 3.79 2.32
N PHE A 26 -5.38 3.07 1.35
CA PHE A 26 -4.98 1.68 1.56
C PHE A 26 -3.70 1.32 0.81
N MET A 27 -2.95 0.40 1.40
CA MET A 27 -1.83 -0.28 0.73
C MET A 27 -2.36 -1.58 0.17
N GLY A 28 -2.17 -1.78 -1.13
CA GLY A 28 -2.47 -3.05 -1.76
C GLY A 28 -2.42 -2.96 -3.27
N GLY A 29 -2.62 -4.10 -3.92
CA GLY A 29 -2.72 -4.20 -5.37
C GLY A 29 -1.38 -4.11 -6.11
N ALA A 30 -1.43 -4.52 -7.38
CA ALA A 30 -0.32 -4.50 -8.32
C ALA A 30 -0.79 -3.85 -9.63
N ILE A 31 -0.22 -2.68 -9.92
CA ILE A 31 -0.51 -1.81 -11.07
C ILE A 31 -0.15 -2.48 -12.40
N ALA A 32 1.05 -3.07 -12.51
CA ALA A 32 1.51 -3.77 -13.71
C ALA A 32 1.43 -5.31 -13.56
N ALA A 33 0.55 -5.79 -12.67
CA ALA A 33 0.37 -7.20 -12.36
C ALA A 33 1.65 -7.92 -11.90
N ARG A 34 2.56 -7.20 -11.24
CA ARG A 34 3.74 -7.78 -10.56
C ARG A 34 3.40 -8.00 -9.09
N GLY A 35 2.64 -9.06 -8.82
CA GLY A 35 2.21 -9.44 -7.47
C GLY A 35 3.33 -9.97 -6.58
N ASN A 36 2.97 -10.34 -5.35
CA ASN A 36 3.87 -10.92 -4.34
C ASN A 36 3.29 -12.18 -3.68
N THR A 37 2.34 -12.84 -4.34
CA THR A 37 1.70 -14.08 -3.88
C THR A 37 1.90 -15.22 -4.87
N GLU A 38 1.37 -16.40 -4.55
CA GLU A 38 1.35 -17.55 -5.46
C GLU A 38 0.56 -17.25 -6.75
N ASN A 39 -0.48 -16.42 -6.66
CA ASN A 39 -1.01 -15.77 -7.84
C ASN A 39 -0.09 -14.60 -8.19
N VAL A 40 0.79 -14.84 -9.15
CA VAL A 40 1.86 -13.91 -9.55
C VAL A 40 1.36 -12.53 -9.98
N THR A 41 0.06 -12.39 -10.29
CA THR A 41 -0.56 -11.10 -10.67
C THR A 41 -1.14 -10.32 -9.51
N ALA A 42 -1.28 -10.94 -8.34
CA ALA A 42 -1.98 -10.39 -7.19
C ALA A 42 -1.02 -10.02 -6.04
N GLU A 43 -1.28 -8.86 -5.45
CA GLU A 43 -0.66 -8.42 -4.21
C GLU A 43 -1.40 -9.03 -3.01
N PHE A 44 -0.68 -9.33 -1.94
CA PHE A 44 -1.14 -10.05 -0.75
C PHE A 44 -2.46 -9.54 -0.15
N ASN A 45 -2.60 -8.26 0.16
CA ASN A 45 -3.81 -7.73 0.78
C ASN A 45 -5.05 -7.92 -0.10
N ILE A 46 -4.89 -7.74 -1.42
CA ILE A 46 -5.98 -8.01 -2.37
C ILE A 46 -6.20 -9.51 -2.49
N PHE A 47 -5.16 -10.30 -2.69
CA PHE A 47 -5.20 -11.76 -2.85
C PHE A 47 -5.91 -12.48 -1.70
N CYS A 48 -5.70 -12.03 -0.46
CA CYS A 48 -6.32 -12.63 0.73
C CYS A 48 -7.85 -12.50 0.74
N ASP A 49 -8.40 -11.40 0.22
CA ASP A 49 -9.86 -11.22 0.10
C ASP A 49 -10.23 -10.31 -1.09
N PRO A 50 -10.20 -10.85 -2.34
CA PRO A 50 -10.49 -10.08 -3.53
C PRO A 50 -11.93 -9.57 -3.58
N GLU A 51 -12.88 -10.32 -3.03
CA GLU A 51 -14.28 -9.93 -2.90
C GLU A 51 -14.44 -8.69 -2.02
N ALA A 52 -13.75 -8.65 -0.87
CA ALA A 52 -13.78 -7.48 -0.01
C ALA A 52 -13.14 -6.26 -0.68
N ALA A 53 -12.04 -6.46 -1.42
CA ALA A 53 -11.41 -5.38 -2.17
C ALA A 53 -12.34 -4.84 -3.28
N PHE A 54 -13.02 -5.73 -4.01
CA PHE A 54 -14.05 -5.35 -4.98
C PHE A 54 -15.17 -4.54 -4.34
N ILE A 55 -15.74 -5.02 -3.22
CA ILE A 55 -16.81 -4.32 -2.51
C ILE A 55 -16.36 -2.94 -2.04
N ALA A 56 -15.16 -2.82 -1.48
CA ALA A 56 -14.64 -1.54 -1.02
C ALA A 56 -14.45 -0.54 -2.19
N LEU A 57 -13.87 -0.98 -3.31
CA LEU A 57 -13.65 -0.12 -4.49
C LEU A 57 -14.95 0.29 -5.19
N GLU A 58 -16.00 -0.53 -5.13
CA GLU A 58 -17.33 -0.17 -5.66
C GLU A 58 -18.10 0.76 -4.71
N ALA A 59 -17.86 0.68 -3.41
CA ALA A 59 -18.61 1.45 -2.41
C ALA A 59 -18.03 2.83 -2.13
N PHE A 60 -16.69 2.96 -2.09
CA PHE A 60 -16.04 4.24 -1.86
C PHE A 60 -15.99 5.04 -3.17
N PRO A 61 -16.52 6.28 -3.20
CA PRO A 61 -16.53 7.08 -4.42
C PRO A 61 -15.10 7.45 -4.86
N HIS A 62 -14.17 7.48 -3.92
CA HIS A 62 -12.78 7.82 -4.14
C HIS A 62 -11.88 7.21 -3.07
N ALA A 63 -10.91 6.40 -3.49
CA ALA A 63 -9.89 5.80 -2.61
C ALA A 63 -8.48 6.19 -3.08
N ALA A 64 -7.52 6.27 -2.16
CA ALA A 64 -6.11 6.45 -2.46
C ALA A 64 -5.35 5.12 -2.27
N LEU A 65 -4.77 4.61 -3.37
CA LEU A 65 -4.04 3.34 -3.44
C LEU A 65 -2.53 3.60 -3.45
N LEU A 66 -1.83 3.02 -2.48
CA LEU A 66 -0.40 2.78 -2.60
C LEU A 66 -0.17 1.32 -3.00
N SER A 67 0.31 1.11 -4.23
CA SER A 67 0.54 -0.24 -4.75
C SER A 67 1.80 -0.88 -4.21
N TRP A 68 1.84 -2.21 -4.19
CA TRP A 68 3.05 -2.98 -3.88
C TRP A 68 4.24 -2.52 -4.72
N GLU A 69 4.04 -2.34 -6.01
CA GLU A 69 5.09 -1.93 -6.94
C GLU A 69 5.62 -0.52 -6.66
N THR A 70 4.75 0.40 -6.23
CA THR A 70 5.19 1.72 -5.75
C THR A 70 6.08 1.54 -4.52
N THR A 71 5.73 0.64 -3.59
CA THR A 71 6.54 0.41 -2.38
C THR A 71 7.92 -0.18 -2.70
N LEU A 72 8.01 -1.01 -3.75
CA LEU A 72 9.28 -1.55 -4.24
C LEU A 72 10.21 -0.46 -4.82
N ALA A 73 9.64 0.59 -5.41
CA ALA A 73 10.40 1.68 -6.01
C ALA A 73 11.00 2.64 -4.96
N TYR A 74 10.46 2.64 -3.74
CA TYR A 74 10.82 3.58 -2.68
C TYR A 74 11.18 2.89 -1.35
N PRO A 75 12.19 2.00 -1.32
CA PRO A 75 12.70 1.44 -0.08
C PRO A 75 13.44 2.51 0.75
N ILE A 76 13.48 2.35 2.07
CA ILE A 76 14.47 3.07 2.89
C ILE A 76 15.85 2.50 2.54
N PRO A 77 16.83 3.32 2.11
CA PRO A 77 18.16 2.83 1.79
C PRO A 77 18.77 2.05 2.96
N ALA A 78 19.45 0.92 2.67
CA ALA A 78 19.96 0.03 3.71
C ALA A 78 20.84 0.72 4.76
N ALA A 79 21.68 1.68 4.34
CA ALA A 79 22.51 2.46 5.25
C ALA A 79 21.67 3.35 6.18
N THR A 80 20.66 4.04 5.63
CA THR A 80 19.71 4.84 6.40
C THR A 80 18.94 3.98 7.38
N PHE A 81 18.45 2.82 6.95
CA PHE A 81 17.71 1.92 7.82
C PHE A 81 18.56 1.42 8.99
N ARG A 82 19.82 1.02 8.73
CA ARG A 82 20.78 0.64 9.77
C ARG A 82 20.99 1.76 10.79
N SER A 83 21.10 3.01 10.32
CA SER A 83 21.20 4.19 11.18
C SER A 83 19.96 4.40 12.05
N LEU A 84 18.75 4.17 11.50
CA LEU A 84 17.49 4.30 12.25
C LEU A 84 17.38 3.27 13.38
N ILE A 85 17.82 2.03 13.15
CA ILE A 85 17.71 0.93 14.13
C ILE A 85 18.90 0.84 15.10
N SER A 86 19.93 1.67 14.94
CA SER A 86 21.10 1.71 15.82
C SER A 86 21.08 2.84 16.84
N ARG A 87 19.95 3.53 17.03
CA ARG A 87 19.85 4.68 17.96
C ARG A 87 19.57 4.20 19.38
N GLU A 88 19.98 5.02 20.34
CA GLU A 88 19.75 4.77 21.77
C GLU A 88 18.36 5.24 22.23
N SER A 89 17.31 4.83 21.52
CA SER A 89 15.92 5.14 21.89
C SER A 89 15.07 3.86 21.98
N VAL A 90 14.05 3.87 22.84
CA VAL A 90 13.12 2.74 22.98
C VAL A 90 12.42 2.44 21.65
N ALA A 91 12.05 3.48 20.90
CA ALA A 91 11.41 3.35 19.59
C ALA A 91 12.36 2.71 18.56
N SER A 92 13.64 3.10 18.54
CA SER A 92 14.64 2.51 17.65
C SER A 92 14.89 1.03 17.99
N GLN A 93 15.03 0.69 19.27
CA GLN A 93 15.21 -0.69 19.73
C GLN A 93 14.00 -1.57 19.39
N PHE A 94 12.79 -1.04 19.56
CA PHE A 94 11.57 -1.73 19.16
C PHE A 94 11.54 -1.95 17.64
N LEU A 95 11.83 -0.91 16.85
CA LEU A 95 11.89 -1.01 15.39
C LEU A 95 12.91 -2.07 14.97
N ALA A 96 14.11 -2.08 15.56
CA ALA A 96 15.12 -3.10 15.33
C ALA A 96 14.55 -4.52 15.59
N GLY A 97 13.92 -4.72 16.75
CA GLY A 97 13.36 -6.01 17.16
C GLY A 97 12.30 -6.57 16.22
N ILE A 98 11.44 -5.72 15.63
CA ILE A 98 10.36 -6.17 14.74
C ILE A 98 10.77 -6.28 13.27
N SER A 99 11.90 -5.66 12.88
CA SER A 99 12.28 -5.51 11.46
C SER A 99 13.51 -6.32 11.05
N GLN A 100 14.36 -6.73 12.00
CA GLN A 100 15.65 -7.35 11.71
C GLN A 100 15.53 -8.55 10.75
N GLN A 101 14.62 -9.49 11.05
CA GLN A 101 14.43 -10.67 10.22
C GLN A 101 13.98 -10.33 8.80
N THR A 102 13.05 -9.38 8.67
CA THR A 102 12.56 -8.92 7.36
C THR A 102 13.67 -8.21 6.59
N PHE A 103 14.47 -7.38 7.26
CA PHE A 103 15.59 -6.66 6.65
C PHE A 103 16.69 -7.61 6.16
N ASP A 104 17.01 -8.65 6.92
CA ASP A 104 17.98 -9.67 6.53
C ASP A 104 17.48 -10.49 5.34
N TYR A 105 16.20 -10.86 5.33
CA TYR A 105 15.57 -11.57 4.21
C TYR A 105 15.63 -10.75 2.90
N VAL A 106 15.15 -9.49 2.92
CA VAL A 106 15.14 -8.64 1.71
C VAL A 106 16.56 -8.34 1.22
N SER A 107 17.52 -8.16 2.13
CA SER A 107 18.94 -8.00 1.77
C SER A 107 19.50 -9.27 1.12
N GLY A 108 19.15 -10.45 1.65
CA GLY A 108 19.61 -11.74 1.14
C GLY A 108 19.13 -12.06 -0.28
N ILE A 109 17.97 -11.54 -0.69
CA ILE A 109 17.46 -11.66 -2.07
C ILE A 109 17.89 -10.49 -2.98
N GLY A 110 18.80 -9.63 -2.52
CA GLY A 110 19.42 -8.56 -3.31
C GLY A 110 18.63 -7.25 -3.40
N PHE A 111 17.65 -7.02 -2.52
CA PHE A 111 16.92 -5.75 -2.49
C PHE A 111 17.79 -4.62 -1.90
N PRO A 112 17.79 -3.40 -2.46
CA PRO A 112 18.73 -2.32 -2.07
C PRO A 112 18.42 -1.65 -0.72
N GLY A 113 17.35 -2.03 -0.03
CA GLY A 113 16.91 -1.36 1.19
C GLY A 113 15.77 -2.06 1.90
N TYR A 114 15.29 -1.45 2.99
CA TYR A 114 14.17 -1.93 3.77
C TYR A 114 12.85 -1.49 3.15
N LEU A 115 11.99 -2.46 2.82
CA LEU A 115 10.66 -2.21 2.28
C LEU A 115 9.70 -1.82 3.40
N ILE A 116 8.92 -0.76 3.16
CA ILE A 116 7.96 -0.22 4.14
C ILE A 116 6.57 -0.03 3.53
N PRO A 117 5.88 -1.09 3.06
CA PRO A 117 4.63 -0.89 2.34
C PRO A 117 3.57 -0.16 3.16
N ASP A 118 3.29 -0.68 4.36
CA ASP A 118 2.29 -0.12 5.24
C ASP A 118 2.71 1.23 5.85
N PRO A 119 3.95 1.41 6.34
CA PRO A 119 4.39 2.72 6.82
C PRO A 119 4.43 3.79 5.74
N LEU A 120 4.72 3.46 4.47
CA LEU A 120 4.68 4.43 3.37
C LEU A 120 3.24 4.88 3.10
N ALA A 121 2.27 3.96 3.12
CA ALA A 121 0.85 4.33 2.99
C ALA A 121 0.38 5.19 4.17
N MET A 122 0.84 4.88 5.39
CA MET A 122 0.55 5.71 6.56
C MET A 122 1.19 7.10 6.46
N ALA A 123 2.44 7.20 5.99
CA ALA A 123 3.10 8.49 5.79
C ALA A 123 2.30 9.39 4.86
N ILE A 124 1.81 8.85 3.74
CA ILE A 124 0.95 9.56 2.78
C ILE A 124 -0.38 9.99 3.43
N ALA A 125 -1.00 9.11 4.22
CA ALA A 125 -2.26 9.44 4.90
C ALA A 125 -2.09 10.56 5.95
N LEU A 126 -0.93 10.62 6.61
CA LEU A 126 -0.58 11.66 7.58
C LEU A 126 -0.21 12.98 6.89
N ASP A 127 0.51 12.91 5.77
CA ASP A 127 0.94 14.07 4.99
C ASP A 127 0.85 13.80 3.49
N PRO A 128 -0.29 14.15 2.85
CA PRO A 128 -0.48 13.97 1.41
C PRO A 128 0.50 14.76 0.54
N SER A 129 1.22 15.75 1.08
CA SER A 129 2.22 16.52 0.31
C SER A 129 3.44 15.69 -0.10
N ILE A 130 3.60 14.50 0.49
CA ILE A 130 4.61 13.50 0.10
C ILE A 130 4.36 12.97 -1.32
N ILE A 131 3.12 12.98 -1.81
CA ILE A 131 2.79 12.52 -3.16
C ILE A 131 3.36 13.51 -4.18
N ARG A 132 4.32 13.04 -4.99
CA ARG A 132 4.92 13.83 -6.08
C ARG A 132 4.18 13.65 -7.39
N GLN A 133 3.62 12.47 -7.61
CA GLN A 133 2.79 12.16 -8.78
C GLN A 133 1.73 11.13 -8.41
N ALA A 134 0.51 11.35 -8.91
CA ALA A 134 -0.59 10.42 -8.81
C ALA A 134 -1.53 10.58 -10.01
N GLY A 135 -2.31 9.54 -10.28
CA GLY A 135 -3.31 9.54 -11.35
C GLY A 135 -4.63 8.94 -10.90
N ASP A 136 -5.73 9.51 -11.39
CA ASP A 136 -7.07 8.99 -11.11
C ASP A 136 -7.49 7.99 -12.19
N TYR A 137 -7.93 6.82 -11.75
CA TYR A 137 -8.33 5.72 -12.62
C TYR A 137 -9.62 5.07 -12.11
N HIS A 138 -10.26 4.32 -13.00
CA HIS A 138 -11.22 3.32 -12.57
C HIS A 138 -10.45 2.03 -12.27
N VAL A 139 -10.63 1.50 -11.06
CA VAL A 139 -9.93 0.34 -10.53
C VAL A 139 -10.95 -0.66 -10.00
N THR A 140 -10.78 -1.93 -10.38
CA THR A 140 -11.60 -3.05 -9.91
C THR A 140 -10.72 -4.29 -9.67
N VAL A 141 -11.32 -5.42 -9.30
CA VAL A 141 -10.59 -6.65 -8.96
C VAL A 141 -11.17 -7.83 -9.74
N GLU A 142 -10.29 -8.67 -10.30
CA GLU A 142 -10.68 -9.93 -10.93
C GLU A 142 -11.06 -10.97 -9.85
N LEU A 143 -12.26 -11.55 -9.95
CA LEU A 143 -12.82 -12.45 -8.92
C LEU A 143 -12.91 -13.91 -9.37
N ALA A 144 -12.95 -14.18 -10.67
CA ALA A 144 -13.27 -15.49 -11.23
C ALA A 144 -12.11 -16.16 -11.97
N GLY A 145 -11.13 -15.39 -12.46
CA GLY A 145 -10.02 -15.90 -13.28
C GLY A 145 -9.17 -16.96 -12.57
N THR A 146 -8.88 -18.08 -13.24
CA THR A 146 -8.05 -19.16 -12.67
C THR A 146 -6.57 -18.78 -12.52
N LEU A 147 -6.10 -17.82 -13.33
CA LEU A 147 -4.72 -17.32 -13.32
C LEU A 147 -4.58 -15.91 -12.73
N THR A 148 -5.68 -15.17 -12.62
CA THR A 148 -5.67 -13.72 -12.37
C THR A 148 -6.61 -13.30 -11.24
N ARG A 149 -7.24 -14.23 -10.52
CA ARG A 149 -8.06 -13.92 -9.36
C ARG A 149 -7.27 -13.13 -8.30
N GLY A 150 -7.77 -11.97 -7.92
CA GLY A 150 -7.08 -11.02 -7.03
C GLY A 150 -6.22 -9.98 -7.76
N GLN A 151 -6.12 -10.04 -9.09
CA GLN A 151 -5.47 -8.98 -9.87
C GLN A 151 -6.26 -7.67 -9.74
N THR A 152 -5.52 -6.58 -9.49
CA THR A 152 -6.05 -5.22 -9.57
C THR A 152 -6.14 -4.81 -11.04
N VAL A 153 -7.36 -4.57 -11.54
CA VAL A 153 -7.63 -4.22 -12.94
C VAL A 153 -7.82 -2.72 -13.04
N ILE A 154 -6.96 -2.07 -13.83
CA ILE A 154 -6.91 -0.60 -13.96
C ILE A 154 -7.24 -0.19 -15.40
N ASP A 155 -8.14 0.77 -15.55
CA ASP A 155 -8.48 1.34 -16.85
C ASP A 155 -7.71 2.63 -17.15
N TYR A 156 -6.53 2.48 -17.76
CA TYR A 156 -5.69 3.60 -18.19
C TYR A 156 -6.28 4.42 -19.35
N MET A 157 -7.21 3.85 -20.12
CA MET A 157 -7.81 4.53 -21.27
C MET A 157 -9.08 5.30 -20.89
N GLY A 158 -9.52 5.21 -19.64
CA GLY A 158 -10.69 5.94 -19.13
C GLY A 158 -12.01 5.55 -19.78
N ARG A 159 -12.13 4.29 -20.22
CA ARG A 159 -13.35 3.72 -20.83
C ARG A 159 -14.45 3.45 -19.81
N ARG A 160 -14.09 3.25 -18.55
CA ARG A 160 -14.97 3.03 -17.41
C ARG A 160 -15.06 4.30 -16.57
N GLN A 161 -16.29 4.60 -16.15
CA GLN A 161 -16.62 5.73 -15.29
C GLN A 161 -17.55 5.25 -14.16
N PRO A 162 -17.52 5.91 -12.99
CA PRO A 162 -16.58 6.97 -12.62
C PRO A 162 -15.17 6.42 -12.34
N LYS A 163 -14.17 7.29 -12.42
CA LYS A 163 -12.88 7.03 -11.74
C LYS A 163 -13.14 6.94 -10.24
N ASN A 164 -12.67 5.89 -9.59
CA ASN A 164 -12.93 5.60 -8.18
C ASN A 164 -11.67 5.54 -7.33
N CYS A 165 -10.48 5.68 -7.93
CA CYS A 165 -9.23 5.53 -7.20
C CYS A 165 -8.11 6.42 -7.74
N THR A 166 -7.47 7.17 -6.85
CA THR A 166 -6.16 7.79 -7.07
C THR A 166 -5.07 6.78 -6.77
N ILE A 167 -4.23 6.51 -7.75
CA ILE A 167 -3.05 5.65 -7.61
C ILE A 167 -1.83 6.53 -7.38
N VAL A 168 -1.10 6.27 -6.29
CA VAL A 168 0.16 6.96 -5.99
C VAL A 168 1.28 6.38 -6.84
N GLU A 169 1.85 7.21 -7.71
CA GLU A 169 2.86 6.82 -8.71
C GLU A 169 4.27 7.20 -8.27
N GLN A 170 4.43 8.36 -7.62
CA GLN A 170 5.73 8.83 -7.10
C GLN A 170 5.58 9.49 -5.73
N VAL A 171 6.56 9.24 -4.85
CA VAL A 171 6.61 9.78 -3.49
C VAL A 171 7.95 10.46 -3.20
N ASP A 172 7.92 11.38 -2.25
CA ASP A 172 9.11 11.96 -1.62
C ASP A 172 9.65 11.03 -0.52
N ILE A 173 10.61 10.17 -0.87
CA ILE A 173 11.18 9.22 0.09
C ILE A 173 11.99 9.93 1.19
N ASP A 174 12.58 11.10 0.92
CA ASP A 174 13.35 11.84 1.91
C ASP A 174 12.43 12.42 2.99
N ALA A 175 11.25 12.93 2.60
CA ALA A 175 10.22 13.36 3.55
C ALA A 175 9.75 12.20 4.45
N VAL A 176 9.55 11.01 3.87
CA VAL A 176 9.18 9.79 4.61
C VAL A 176 10.29 9.38 5.59
N ILE A 177 11.55 9.37 5.15
CA ILE A 177 12.71 9.09 6.00
C ILE A 177 12.76 10.08 7.17
N ALA A 178 12.55 11.38 6.92
CA ALA A 178 12.52 12.39 7.97
C ALA A 178 11.38 12.15 8.99
N MET A 179 10.23 11.61 8.57
CA MET A 179 9.17 11.19 9.50
C MET A 179 9.62 10.04 10.39
N PHE A 180 10.27 9.03 9.82
CA PHE A 180 10.85 7.92 10.58
C PHE A 180 11.90 8.41 11.57
N GLU A 181 12.81 9.27 11.14
CA GLU A 181 13.85 9.84 12.00
C GLU A 181 13.28 10.57 13.20
N ARG A 182 12.17 11.31 13.05
CA ARG A 182 11.46 11.95 14.16
C ARG A 182 10.76 10.94 15.06
N ALA A 183 10.21 9.87 14.49
CA ALA A 183 9.49 8.84 15.25
C ALA A 183 10.42 7.94 16.09
N VAL A 184 11.69 7.79 15.69
CA VAL A 184 12.69 6.96 16.40
C VAL A 184 13.73 7.77 17.18
N GLN A 185 13.56 9.09 17.28
CA GLN A 185 14.37 9.92 18.18
C GLN A 185 14.16 9.56 19.65
#